data_AF-A0AAC9LKX4-F1
#
_entry.id   AF-A0AAC9LKX4-F1
#
_cell.length_a   1.000
_cell.length_b   1.000
_cell.length_c   1.000
_cell.angle_alpha   90.00
_cell.angle_beta   90.00
_cell.angle_gamma   90.00
#
_symmetry.space_group_name_H-M   'P 1'
#
loop_
_entity.id
_entity.type
_entity.pdbx_description
1 polymer ?
#
loop_
_entity_poly.entity_id
_entity_poly.type
_entity_poly.pdbx_seq_one_letter_code
_entity_poly.pdbx_strand_id
1 'polypeptide(L)'
;MLELAVLGLLHEAPMHGYELRKRLHNLLGAFRAFSYGSLYPTLRRLQVAGLITDESAEDAVQRTWNRRAKTVYKLTADGKERFAELVVDVGPQTWDDGSFGIHLAFFSRTPAEARMRILEGRRRHVEERREGFRSTLGRASEQIDRYTLELHRMGLESSEREVRWLNELIAHEQAEREDPPSSGRPRD
;
A
#
# COMPACT_ATOMS: atom_id res chain seq x y z
N MET A 1 2.75 5.84 4.78
CA MET A 1 2.33 5.34 3.46
C MET A 1 3.51 5.07 2.52
N LEU A 2 4.18 6.10 1.99
CA LEU A 2 5.24 5.92 0.98
C LEU A 2 6.45 5.11 1.48
N GLU A 3 6.72 5.17 2.78
CA GLU A 3 7.75 4.35 3.44
C GLU A 3 7.53 2.85 3.23
N LEU A 4 6.36 2.32 3.58
CA LEU A 4 6.04 0.90 3.39
C LEU A 4 6.21 0.48 1.93
N ALA A 5 5.74 1.30 0.99
CA ALA A 5 5.84 0.99 -0.43
C ALA A 5 7.30 0.99 -0.94
N VAL A 6 8.12 1.94 -0.48
CA VAL A 6 9.55 2.01 -0.85
C VAL A 6 10.33 0.85 -0.23
N LEU A 7 10.18 0.61 1.06
CA LEU A 7 10.88 -0.49 1.74
C LEU A 7 10.44 -1.84 1.19
N GLY A 8 9.15 -2.02 0.89
CA GLY A 8 8.62 -3.25 0.30
C GLY A 8 9.18 -3.54 -1.10
N LEU A 9 9.36 -2.52 -1.96
CA LEU A 9 10.00 -2.71 -3.26
C LEU A 9 11.50 -3.01 -3.13
N LEU A 10 12.20 -2.30 -2.23
CA LEU A 10 13.63 -2.54 -1.98
C LEU A 10 13.92 -3.86 -1.27
N HIS A 11 12.91 -4.43 -0.60
CA HIS A 11 12.97 -5.79 -0.05
C HIS A 11 13.00 -6.85 -1.18
N GLU A 12 12.46 -6.56 -2.36
CA GLU A 12 12.50 -7.49 -3.51
C GLU A 12 13.86 -7.48 -4.20
N ALA A 13 14.40 -6.29 -4.46
CA ALA A 13 15.71 -6.12 -5.06
C ALA A 13 16.24 -4.69 -4.85
N PRO A 14 17.58 -4.50 -4.80
CA PRO A 14 18.18 -3.19 -4.95
C PRO A 14 17.79 -2.58 -6.31
N MET A 15 17.47 -1.28 -6.35
CA MET A 15 17.05 -0.63 -7.59
C MET A 15 17.27 0.89 -7.60
N HIS A 16 17.25 1.47 -8.79
CA HIS A 16 17.39 2.92 -8.96
C HIS A 16 16.12 3.68 -8.56
N GLY A 17 16.28 4.94 -8.14
CA GLY A 17 15.14 5.82 -7.80
C GLY A 17 14.10 5.98 -8.91
N TYR A 18 14.53 6.00 -10.18
CA TYR A 18 13.60 6.04 -11.32
C TYR A 18 12.82 4.72 -11.49
N GLU A 19 13.47 3.59 -11.24
CA GLU A 19 12.81 2.28 -11.27
C GLU A 19 11.82 2.13 -10.12
N LEU A 20 12.19 2.57 -8.91
CA LEU A 20 11.27 2.67 -7.76
C LEU A 20 10.01 3.44 -8.15
N ARG A 21 10.15 4.62 -8.75
CA ARG A 21 9.01 5.41 -9.23
C ARG A 21 8.14 4.61 -10.18
N LYS A 22 8.74 3.96 -11.19
CA LYS A 22 8.00 3.20 -12.20
C LYS A 22 7.24 2.03 -11.55
N ARG A 23 7.88 1.28 -10.66
CA ARG A 23 7.26 0.17 -9.94
C ARG A 23 6.16 0.65 -8.99
N LEU A 24 6.37 1.73 -8.24
CA LEU A 24 5.33 2.34 -7.38
C LEU A 24 4.10 2.76 -8.19
N HIS A 25 4.31 3.39 -9.34
CA HIS A 25 3.22 3.78 -10.24
C HIS A 25 2.43 2.56 -10.76
N ASN A 26 3.13 1.49 -11.13
CA ASN A 26 2.49 0.27 -11.61
C ASN A 26 1.74 -0.47 -10.49
N LEU A 27 2.33 -0.54 -9.29
CA LEU A 27 1.76 -1.24 -8.15
C LEU A 27 0.49 -0.57 -7.62
N LEU A 28 0.48 0.77 -7.57
CA LEU A 28 -0.58 1.54 -6.93
C LEU A 28 -1.56 2.17 -7.93
N GLY A 29 -1.29 1.99 -9.22
CA GLY A 29 -2.08 2.54 -10.31
C GLY A 29 -1.90 4.04 -10.50
N ALA A 30 -2.38 4.52 -11.65
CA ALA A 30 -2.25 5.92 -12.07
C ALA A 30 -2.91 6.92 -11.09
N PHE A 31 -3.96 6.49 -10.37
CA PHE A 31 -4.70 7.34 -9.43
C PHE A 31 -4.00 7.55 -8.08
N ARG A 32 -2.97 6.75 -7.76
CA ARG A 32 -2.14 6.92 -6.55
C ARG A 32 -0.67 7.19 -6.90
N ALA A 33 -0.44 7.75 -8.09
CA ALA A 33 0.88 8.12 -8.55
C ALA A 33 1.55 9.10 -7.58
N PHE A 34 2.51 8.60 -6.79
CA PHE A 34 3.35 9.47 -5.97
C PHE A 34 4.15 10.40 -6.86
N SER A 35 4.10 11.70 -6.58
CA SER A 35 4.82 12.70 -7.36
C SER A 35 6.34 12.57 -7.17
N TYR A 36 7.12 13.14 -8.10
CA TYR A 36 8.58 13.25 -7.92
C TYR A 36 8.93 13.98 -6.60
N GLY A 37 8.07 14.92 -6.20
CA GLY A 37 8.24 15.73 -5.00
C GLY A 37 8.10 14.97 -3.69
N SER A 38 7.51 13.77 -3.66
CA SER A 38 7.40 12.97 -2.43
C SER A 38 8.39 11.80 -2.35
N LEU A 39 8.79 11.22 -3.49
CA LEU A 39 9.70 10.06 -3.51
C LEU A 39 11.11 10.40 -3.02
N TYR A 40 11.78 11.38 -3.61
CA TYR A 40 13.18 11.67 -3.28
C TYR A 40 13.37 12.21 -1.85
N PRO A 41 12.50 13.08 -1.31
CA PRO A 41 12.55 13.43 0.10
C PRO A 41 12.35 12.23 1.02
N THR A 42 11.47 11.29 0.63
CA THR A 42 11.28 10.05 1.39
C THR A 42 12.54 9.19 1.36
N LEU A 43 13.16 9.00 0.18
CA LEU A 43 14.42 8.26 0.06
C LEU A 43 15.53 8.88 0.93
N ARG A 44 15.68 10.21 0.89
CA ARG A 44 16.63 10.91 1.75
C ARG A 44 16.34 10.65 3.24
N ARG A 45 15.09 10.74 3.67
CA ARG A 45 14.69 10.46 5.06
C ARG A 45 15.01 9.03 5.47
N LEU A 46 14.76 8.04 4.60
CA LEU A 46 15.06 6.64 4.85
C LEU A 46 16.57 6.37 4.91
N GLN A 47 17.37 7.05 4.08
CA GLN A 47 18.84 6.98 4.15
C GLN A 47 19.37 7.57 5.46
N VAL A 48 18.88 8.75 5.86
CA VAL A 48 19.27 9.39 7.13
C VAL A 48 18.87 8.52 8.32
N ALA A 49 17.74 7.81 8.23
CA ALA A 49 17.30 6.86 9.24
C ALA A 49 18.04 5.50 9.20
N GLY A 50 19.01 5.31 8.30
CA GLY A 50 19.78 4.06 8.20
C GLY A 50 18.98 2.88 7.62
N LEU A 51 17.76 3.10 7.13
CA LEU A 51 16.87 2.04 6.63
C LEU A 51 17.21 1.61 5.20
N ILE A 52 17.84 2.49 4.43
CA ILE A 52 18.33 2.20 3.08
C ILE A 52 19.74 2.79 2.91
N THR A 53 20.54 2.19 2.06
CA THR A 53 21.88 2.66 1.69
C THR A 53 22.00 2.82 0.17
N ASP A 54 22.95 3.62 -0.28
CA ASP A 54 23.37 3.63 -1.67
C ASP A 54 24.60 2.75 -1.89
N GLU A 55 24.58 1.89 -2.91
CA GLU A 55 25.77 1.10 -3.28
C GLU A 55 26.97 1.99 -3.65
N SER A 56 26.71 3.25 -4.05
CA SER A 56 27.74 4.25 -4.33
C SER A 56 28.44 4.85 -3.10
N ALA A 57 28.08 4.45 -1.87
CA ALA A 57 28.77 4.84 -0.65
C ALA A 57 30.05 4.03 -0.40
N GLU A 58 30.13 2.79 -0.91
CA GLU A 58 31.31 1.94 -0.74
C GLU A 58 32.51 2.43 -1.59
N ASP A 59 32.24 3.10 -2.73
CA ASP A 59 33.24 3.65 -3.65
C ASP A 59 33.39 5.19 -3.54
N ALA A 60 33.50 5.73 -2.32
CA ALA A 60 33.65 7.18 -2.11
C ALA A 60 34.96 7.77 -2.69
N VAL A 61 35.99 6.94 -2.88
CA VAL A 61 37.34 7.39 -3.30
C VAL A 61 37.41 7.70 -4.81
N GLN A 62 36.52 7.14 -5.64
CA GLN A 62 36.64 7.23 -7.12
C GLN A 62 35.76 8.31 -7.78
N ARG A 63 34.99 9.10 -7.01
CA ARG A 63 33.87 9.91 -7.55
C ARG A 63 34.16 11.38 -7.88
N THR A 64 35.42 11.79 -7.99
CA THR A 64 35.76 13.17 -8.40
C THR A 64 35.32 13.50 -9.84
N TRP A 65 34.92 12.51 -10.66
CA TRP A 65 34.73 12.73 -12.11
C TRP A 65 33.41 12.28 -12.76
N ASN A 66 32.41 11.77 -12.03
CA ASN A 66 31.15 11.36 -12.69
C ASN A 66 29.88 11.54 -11.82
N ARG A 67 29.44 12.80 -11.71
CA ARG A 67 28.31 13.26 -10.88
C ARG A 67 26.91 12.85 -11.41
N ARG A 68 26.86 11.90 -12.35
CA ARG A 68 25.64 11.33 -12.98
C ARG A 68 25.51 9.81 -12.85
N ALA A 69 26.36 9.15 -12.05
CA ALA A 69 26.13 7.74 -11.72
C ALA A 69 24.76 7.59 -11.04
N LYS A 70 23.88 6.77 -11.62
CA LYS A 70 22.52 6.53 -11.12
C LYS A 70 22.64 5.82 -9.77
N THR A 71 22.22 6.48 -8.68
CA THR A 71 22.23 5.88 -7.33
C THR A 71 21.32 4.64 -7.30
N VAL A 72 21.87 3.49 -6.94
CA VAL A 72 21.13 2.26 -6.61
C VAL A 72 20.85 2.31 -5.12
N TYR A 73 19.59 2.15 -4.73
CA TYR A 73 19.18 2.06 -3.33
C TYR A 73 19.04 0.59 -2.93
N LYS A 74 19.47 0.26 -1.71
CA LYS A 74 19.41 -1.08 -1.13
C LYS A 74 18.87 -1.02 0.29
N LEU A 75 18.08 -2.02 0.67
CA LEU A 75 17.54 -2.17 2.03
C LEU A 75 18.65 -2.62 3.00
N THR A 76 18.75 -1.98 4.16
CA THR A 76 19.66 -2.39 5.24
C THR A 76 19.03 -3.46 6.14
N ALA A 77 19.75 -3.95 7.16
CA ALA A 77 19.18 -4.83 8.18
C ALA A 77 18.03 -4.13 8.93
N ASP A 78 18.28 -2.93 9.44
CA ASP A 78 17.29 -2.08 10.10
C ASP A 78 16.09 -1.78 9.18
N GLY A 79 16.34 -1.60 7.88
CA GLY A 79 15.29 -1.44 6.87
C GLY A 79 14.38 -2.66 6.73
N LYS A 80 14.93 -3.88 6.85
CA LYS A 80 14.16 -5.12 6.83
C LYS A 80 13.31 -5.29 8.08
N GLU A 81 13.88 -5.00 9.24
CA GLU A 81 13.15 -5.02 10.51
C GLU A 81 12.01 -4.01 10.49
N ARG A 82 12.29 -2.78 10.04
CA ARG A 82 11.26 -1.75 9.89
C ARG A 82 10.16 -2.15 8.90
N PHE A 83 10.51 -2.80 7.79
CA PHE A 83 9.51 -3.32 6.86
C PHE A 83 8.64 -4.38 7.52
N ALA A 84 9.24 -5.31 8.28
CA ALA A 84 8.51 -6.35 9.00
C ALA A 84 7.53 -5.77 10.03
N GLU A 85 7.90 -4.70 10.74
CA GLU A 85 6.98 -3.97 11.63
C GLU A 85 5.80 -3.35 10.88
N LEU A 86 6.08 -2.68 9.76
CA LEU A 86 5.06 -1.96 9.00
C LEU A 86 4.03 -2.88 8.35
N VAL A 87 4.41 -4.10 7.95
CA VAL A 87 3.47 -5.05 7.34
C VAL A 87 2.53 -5.70 8.36
N VAL A 88 2.88 -5.71 9.65
CA VAL A 88 2.04 -6.25 10.73
C VAL A 88 1.29 -5.17 11.51
N ASP A 89 1.55 -3.90 11.23
CA ASP A 89 0.80 -2.76 11.76
C ASP A 89 -0.66 -2.82 11.31
N VAL A 90 -1.58 -2.51 12.22
CA VAL A 90 -3.03 -2.66 12.08
C VAL A 90 -3.79 -1.45 12.65
N GLY A 91 -3.18 -0.27 12.57
CA GLY A 91 -3.88 0.96 12.96
C GLY A 91 -4.84 1.49 11.89
N PRO A 92 -5.68 2.49 12.23
CA PRO A 92 -6.61 3.15 11.30
C PRO A 92 -6.00 3.62 9.97
N GLN A 93 -4.72 4.01 10.01
CA GLN A 93 -3.92 4.41 8.86
C GLN A 93 -3.68 3.28 7.84
N THR A 94 -4.05 2.04 8.13
CA THR A 94 -3.79 0.88 7.24
C THR A 94 -4.97 0.55 6.34
N TRP A 95 -6.15 1.09 6.65
CA TRP A 95 -7.38 0.90 5.87
C TRP A 95 -8.04 2.21 5.42
N ASP A 96 -7.34 3.33 5.53
CA ASP A 96 -7.80 4.59 4.96
C ASP A 96 -7.79 4.56 3.42
N ASP A 97 -8.51 5.51 2.82
CA ASP A 97 -8.63 5.63 1.38
C ASP A 97 -7.31 5.93 0.66
N GLY A 98 -6.27 6.41 1.36
CA GLY A 98 -4.95 6.70 0.80
C GLY A 98 -3.94 5.55 0.93
N SER A 99 -4.14 4.63 1.86
CA SER A 99 -3.15 3.63 2.27
C SER A 99 -3.55 2.19 1.99
N PHE A 100 -4.86 1.86 2.00
CA PHE A 100 -5.32 0.47 1.97
C PHE A 100 -4.73 -0.34 0.81
N GLY A 101 -4.72 0.22 -0.41
CA GLY A 101 -4.16 -0.45 -1.57
C GLY A 101 -2.67 -0.77 -1.46
N ILE A 102 -1.89 0.02 -0.69
CA ILE A 102 -0.48 -0.26 -0.42
C ILE A 102 -0.36 -1.49 0.48
N HIS A 103 -1.15 -1.55 1.56
CA HIS A 103 -1.14 -2.72 2.44
C HIS A 103 -1.56 -3.98 1.69
N LEU A 104 -2.65 -3.90 0.92
CA LEU A 104 -3.14 -5.01 0.09
C LEU A 104 -2.06 -5.55 -0.86
N ALA A 105 -1.27 -4.67 -1.48
CA ALA A 105 -0.18 -5.05 -2.39
C ALA A 105 0.93 -5.88 -1.72
N PHE A 106 1.04 -5.84 -0.39
CA PHE A 106 2.04 -6.60 0.38
C PHE A 106 1.44 -7.73 1.22
N PHE A 107 0.16 -8.08 1.03
CA PHE A 107 -0.51 -9.15 1.81
C PHE A 107 0.19 -10.51 1.71
N SER A 108 0.86 -10.82 0.59
CA SER A 108 1.67 -12.05 0.47
C SER A 108 2.81 -12.15 1.49
N ARG A 109 3.19 -11.03 2.12
CA ARG A 109 4.24 -10.91 3.15
C ARG A 109 3.69 -10.50 4.51
N THR A 110 2.37 -10.35 4.63
CA THR A 110 1.67 -9.99 5.88
C THR A 110 1.06 -11.26 6.49
N PRO A 111 1.23 -11.53 7.80
CA PRO A 111 0.56 -12.63 8.47
C PRO A 111 -0.97 -12.57 8.34
N ALA A 112 -1.63 -13.73 8.22
CA ALA A 112 -3.08 -13.82 8.00
C ALA A 112 -3.91 -13.04 9.04
N GLU A 113 -3.49 -13.04 10.30
CA GLU A 113 -4.17 -12.30 11.37
C GLU A 113 -4.08 -10.77 11.21
N ALA A 114 -2.99 -10.26 10.64
CA ALA A 114 -2.87 -8.85 10.30
C ALA A 114 -3.69 -8.52 9.05
N ARG A 115 -3.65 -9.37 8.00
CA ARG A 115 -4.49 -9.21 6.81
C ARG A 115 -5.97 -9.12 7.17
N MET A 116 -6.45 -10.04 8.00
CA MET A 116 -7.85 -10.09 8.42
C MET A 116 -8.26 -8.82 9.17
N ARG A 117 -7.44 -8.35 10.13
CA ARG A 117 -7.71 -7.11 10.86
C ARG A 117 -7.76 -5.88 9.94
N ILE A 118 -6.86 -5.80 8.95
CA ILE A 118 -6.87 -4.71 7.97
C ILE A 118 -8.13 -4.77 7.09
N LEU A 119 -8.51 -5.96 6.61
CA LEU A 119 -9.71 -6.16 5.79
C LEU A 119 -10.99 -5.82 6.54
N GLU A 120 -11.13 -6.26 7.79
CA GLU A 120 -12.27 -5.93 8.65
C GLU A 120 -12.33 -4.44 8.97
N GLY A 121 -11.18 -3.82 9.24
CA GLY A 121 -11.05 -2.38 9.42
C GLY A 121 -11.51 -1.62 8.18
N ARG A 122 -11.07 -2.04 6.99
CA ARG A 122 -11.48 -1.47 5.71
C ARG A 122 -12.98 -1.63 5.48
N ARG A 123 -13.54 -2.81 5.74
CA ARG A 123 -14.97 -3.06 5.58
C ARG A 123 -15.78 -2.08 6.43
N ARG A 124 -15.47 -1.94 7.72
CA ARG A 124 -16.16 -0.99 8.61
C ARG A 124 -16.07 0.45 8.08
N HIS A 125 -14.87 0.87 7.67
CA HIS A 125 -14.65 2.22 7.14
C HIS A 125 -15.49 2.51 5.88
N VAL A 126 -15.56 1.54 4.96
CA VAL A 126 -16.34 1.69 3.72
C VAL A 126 -17.84 1.60 3.99
N GLU A 127 -18.27 0.79 4.96
CA GLU A 127 -19.68 0.71 5.39
C GLU A 127 -20.17 2.01 6.02
N GLU A 128 -19.36 2.64 6.88
CA GLU A 128 -19.64 3.97 7.44
C GLU A 128 -19.80 5.01 6.33
N ARG A 129 -18.87 5.02 5.36
CA ARG A 129 -18.95 5.93 4.20
C ARG A 129 -20.19 5.68 3.35
N ARG A 130 -20.53 4.40 3.09
CA ARG A 130 -21.74 4.00 2.36
C ARG A 130 -22.99 4.53 3.03
N GLU A 131 -23.08 4.40 4.35
CA GLU A 131 -24.23 4.89 5.12
C GLU A 131 -24.31 6.42 5.10
N GLY A 132 -23.17 7.10 5.16
CA GLY A 132 -23.08 8.54 4.94
C GLY A 132 -23.72 8.97 3.61
N PHE A 133 -23.37 8.31 2.51
CA PHE A 133 -23.97 8.61 1.20
C PHE A 133 -25.48 8.30 1.14
N ARG A 134 -25.91 7.15 1.67
CA ARG A 134 -27.35 6.80 1.74
C ARG A 134 -28.14 7.85 2.51
N SER A 135 -27.61 8.28 3.65
CA SER A 135 -28.26 9.27 4.47
C SER A 135 -28.35 10.63 3.78
N THR A 136 -27.30 11.07 3.06
CA THR A 136 -27.32 12.34 2.31
C THR A 136 -28.34 12.29 1.17
N LEU A 137 -28.37 11.19 0.42
CA LEU A 137 -29.32 10.99 -0.68
C LEU A 137 -30.78 10.92 -0.19
N GLY A 138 -31.02 10.36 0.99
CA GLY A 138 -32.36 10.25 1.58
C GLY A 138 -32.89 11.54 2.22
N ARG A 139 -32.01 12.40 2.75
CA ARG A 139 -32.41 13.63 3.48
C ARG A 139 -32.43 14.91 2.65
N ALA A 140 -31.62 14.99 1.60
CA ALA A 140 -31.28 16.26 0.96
C ALA A 140 -31.40 16.26 -0.57
N SER A 141 -32.12 15.29 -1.17
CA SER A 141 -32.30 15.25 -2.64
C SER A 141 -32.97 16.50 -3.22
N GLU A 142 -33.72 17.25 -2.41
CA GLU A 142 -34.40 18.48 -2.84
C GLU A 142 -33.56 19.76 -2.67
N GLN A 143 -32.52 19.75 -1.83
CA GLN A 143 -31.70 20.93 -1.51
C GLN A 143 -30.31 20.93 -2.16
N ILE A 144 -29.91 19.80 -2.74
CA ILE A 144 -28.62 19.61 -3.39
C ILE A 144 -28.79 19.75 -4.91
N ASP A 145 -27.87 20.45 -5.57
CA ASP A 145 -27.90 20.56 -7.02
C ASP A 145 -27.72 19.20 -7.71
N ARG A 146 -28.18 19.11 -8.95
CA ARG A 146 -28.16 17.87 -9.74
C ARG A 146 -26.78 17.20 -9.78
N TYR A 147 -25.70 17.95 -9.98
CA TYR A 147 -24.38 17.35 -10.16
C TYR A 147 -23.78 16.87 -8.85
N THR A 148 -24.03 17.57 -7.75
CA THR A 148 -23.63 17.09 -6.42
C THR A 148 -24.38 15.81 -6.04
N LEU A 149 -25.65 15.66 -6.44
CA LEU A 149 -26.37 14.39 -6.29
C LEU A 149 -25.74 13.24 -7.08
N GLU A 150 -25.32 13.48 -8.33
CA GLU A 150 -24.60 12.46 -9.11
C GLU A 150 -23.26 12.06 -8.46
N LEU A 151 -22.53 13.02 -7.86
CA LEU A 151 -21.31 12.70 -7.11
C LEU A 151 -21.58 11.80 -5.91
N HIS A 152 -22.66 12.05 -5.15
CA HIS A 152 -23.06 11.19 -4.04
C HIS A 152 -23.54 9.80 -4.51
N ARG A 153 -24.27 9.72 -5.62
CA ARG A 153 -24.68 8.44 -6.24
C ARG A 153 -23.47 7.60 -6.64
N MET A 154 -22.51 8.22 -7.34
CA MET A 154 -21.26 7.56 -7.71
C MET A 154 -20.48 7.08 -6.48
N GLY A 155 -20.42 7.90 -5.41
CA GLY A 155 -19.80 7.52 -4.15
C GLY A 155 -20.48 6.33 -3.46
N LEU A 156 -21.82 6.29 -3.49
CA LEU A 156 -22.62 5.18 -2.97
C LEU A 156 -22.33 3.89 -3.75
N GLU A 157 -22.45 3.93 -5.07
CA GLU A 157 -22.22 2.76 -5.94
C GLU A 157 -20.81 2.19 -5.78
N SER A 158 -19.81 3.07 -5.70
CA SER A 158 -18.42 2.70 -5.46
C SER A 158 -18.25 2.00 -4.11
N SER A 159 -18.83 2.57 -3.04
CA SER A 159 -18.75 2.00 -1.70
C SER A 159 -19.50 0.66 -1.59
N GLU A 160 -20.65 0.51 -2.26
CA GLU A 160 -21.38 -0.76 -2.30
C GLU A 160 -20.61 -1.87 -3.02
N ARG A 161 -19.96 -1.53 -4.13
CA ARG A 161 -19.10 -2.48 -4.86
C ARG A 161 -17.92 -2.89 -3.99
N GLU A 162 -17.28 -1.94 -3.32
CA GLU A 162 -16.14 -2.22 -2.46
C GLU A 162 -16.51 -3.09 -1.26
N VAL A 163 -17.65 -2.85 -0.58
CA VAL A 163 -18.11 -3.72 0.52
C VAL A 163 -18.35 -5.16 0.04
N ARG A 164 -18.97 -5.35 -1.13
CA ARG A 164 -19.17 -6.71 -1.67
C ARG A 164 -17.84 -7.42 -1.90
N TRP A 165 -16.91 -6.75 -2.58
CA TRP A 165 -15.58 -7.28 -2.84
C TRP A 165 -14.82 -7.60 -1.53
N LEU A 166 -14.90 -6.74 -0.52
CA LEU A 166 -14.28 -6.99 0.79
C LEU A 166 -14.88 -8.20 1.49
N ASN A 167 -16.19 -8.38 1.44
CA ASN A 167 -16.85 -9.55 2.03
C ASN A 167 -16.41 -10.85 1.35
N GLU A 168 -16.32 -10.86 0.02
CA GLU A 168 -15.82 -12.01 -0.75
C GLU A 168 -14.37 -12.33 -0.40
N LEU A 169 -13.50 -11.31 -0.33
CA LEU A 169 -12.09 -11.47 0.00
C LEU A 169 -11.88 -11.95 1.45
N ILE A 170 -12.65 -11.42 2.41
CA ILE A 170 -12.62 -11.87 3.80
C ILE A 170 -13.04 -13.33 3.90
N ALA A 171 -14.11 -13.73 3.21
CA ALA A 171 -14.57 -15.11 3.21
C ALA A 171 -13.52 -16.08 2.64
N HIS A 172 -12.82 -15.67 1.56
CA HIS A 172 -11.72 -16.45 0.99
C HIS A 172 -10.55 -16.62 1.97
N GLU A 173 -10.11 -15.54 2.62
CA GLU A 173 -9.03 -15.58 3.62
C GLU A 173 -9.39 -16.42 4.85
N GLN A 174 -10.67 -16.46 5.24
CA GLN A 174 -11.17 -17.34 6.30
C GLN A 174 -11.13 -18.80 5.88
N ALA A 175 -11.59 -19.12 4.67
CA ALA A 175 -11.58 -20.48 4.14
C ALA A 175 -10.16 -21.04 4.02
N GLU A 176 -9.19 -20.25 3.53
CA GLU A 176 -7.77 -20.67 3.46
C GLU A 176 -7.16 -20.93 4.85
N ARG A 177 -7.67 -20.29 5.90
CA ARG A 177 -7.22 -20.52 7.28
C ARG A 177 -7.79 -21.80 7.87
N GLU A 178 -9.03 -22.15 7.50
CA GLU A 178 -9.73 -23.34 7.99
C GLU A 178 -9.27 -24.61 7.27
N ASP A 179 -8.92 -24.53 5.98
CA ASP A 179 -8.40 -25.64 5.17
C ASP A 179 -7.07 -25.26 4.48
N PRO A 180 -5.95 -25.22 5.22
CA PRO A 180 -4.67 -24.87 4.64
C PRO A 180 -4.28 -25.93 3.60
N PRO A 181 -3.87 -25.54 2.37
CA PRO A 181 -3.55 -26.50 1.32
C PRO A 181 -2.52 -27.50 1.85
N SER A 182 -2.89 -28.78 1.87
CA SER A 182 -2.02 -29.85 2.32
C SER A 182 -0.72 -29.74 1.54
N SER A 183 0.39 -29.43 2.23
CA SER A 183 1.70 -29.29 1.62
C SER A 183 1.95 -30.48 0.70
N GLY A 184 1.97 -30.23 -0.61
CA GLY A 184 2.25 -31.25 -1.61
C GLY A 184 3.60 -31.88 -1.28
N ARG A 185 3.58 -33.13 -0.80
CA ARG A 185 4.77 -33.97 -0.86
C ARG A 185 5.17 -34.04 -2.33
N PRO A 186 6.44 -33.79 -2.69
CA PRO A 186 6.92 -34.16 -4.00
C PRO A 186 6.69 -35.67 -4.13
N ARG A 187 6.03 -36.09 -5.21
CA ARG A 187 6.09 -37.49 -5.61
C ARG A 187 7.54 -37.75 -6.06
N ASP A 188 8.07 -38.86 -5.57
CA ASP A 188 9.44 -39.37 -5.71
C ASP A 188 10.03 -39.25 -7.13
#